data_AF-A0AAV3A5E8-F1
#
_entry.id   AF-A0AAV3A5E8-F1
#
_cell.length_a   1.000
_cell.length_b   1.000
_cell.length_c   1.000
_cell.angle_alpha   90.00
_cell.angle_beta   90.00
_cell.angle_gamma   90.00
#
_symmetry.space_group_name_H-M   'P 1'
#
loop_
_entity.id
_entity.type
_entity.pdbx_description
1 polymer ?
#
loop_
_entity_poly.entity_id
_entity_poly.type
_entity_poly.pdbx_seq_one_letter_code
_entity_poly.pdbx_strand_id
1 'polypeptide(L)'
;ETFRLELDRYIEELKTKIQTGNLDSDIRPYLSSWFEDSILPIQRIVTLFQEKLAYLLHAALSYTTVEMTNSDERTKNDISSFLSSASLQGLVQEGTMTSLCIAMTERQHHTVTVDFREGQPELLNAVSNRFCEDWMQFFINSYDGGSPFLFRQKLENFKLKAIQDMNNLKRLIRQAESSHHALFRCYNFLKNCGNGDILLQMVKVEHSEMPEASSVVAVLEEFIQEEGFSVHNC
;
A
#
# COMPACT_ATOMS: atom_id res chain seq x y z
N GLU A 1 14.46 9.05 12.99
CA GLU A 1 13.24 9.34 12.21
C GLU A 1 12.41 8.10 11.85
N THR A 2 13.01 6.91 11.69
CA THR A 2 12.38 5.70 11.13
C THR A 2 11.06 5.22 11.74
N PHE A 3 10.73 5.57 13.00
CA PHE A 3 9.49 5.16 13.68
C PHE A 3 8.70 6.35 14.23
N ARG A 4 8.92 7.55 13.68
CA ARG A 4 8.32 8.76 14.23
C ARG A 4 6.80 8.70 14.24
N LEU A 5 6.18 8.20 13.17
CA LEU A 5 4.72 8.09 13.08
C LEU A 5 4.13 7.11 14.11
N GLU A 6 4.77 5.96 14.28
CA GLU A 6 4.35 4.99 15.29
C GLU A 6 4.54 5.54 16.70
N LEU A 7 5.66 6.23 16.95
CA LEU A 7 5.93 6.85 18.25
C LEU A 7 4.92 7.95 18.54
N ASP A 8 4.60 8.79 17.56
CA ASP A 8 3.63 9.87 17.70
C ASP A 8 2.24 9.30 18.03
N ARG A 9 1.79 8.26 17.30
CA ARG A 9 0.54 7.55 17.62
C ARG A 9 0.56 6.97 19.03
N TYR A 10 1.66 6.32 19.39
CA TYR A 10 1.81 5.67 20.69
C TYR A 10 1.81 6.65 21.85
N ILE A 11 2.39 7.84 21.65
CA ILE A 11 2.42 8.91 22.62
C ILE A 11 1.04 9.55 22.79
N GLU A 12 0.24 9.68 21.73
CA GLU A 12 -1.14 10.17 21.85
C GLU A 12 -2.04 9.18 22.61
N GLU A 13 -1.89 7.87 22.35
CA GLU A 13 -2.56 6.82 23.14
C GLU A 13 -2.03 6.74 24.58
N LEU A 14 -0.74 6.99 24.79
CA LEU A 14 -0.16 7.09 26.13
C LEU A 14 -0.77 8.28 26.90
N LYS A 15 -0.95 9.42 26.24
CA LYS A 15 -1.50 10.64 26.84
C LYS A 15 -2.93 10.42 27.31
N THR A 16 -3.76 9.74 26.52
CA THR A 16 -5.12 9.36 26.94
C THR A 16 -5.11 8.38 28.12
N LYS A 17 -4.21 7.39 28.12
CA LYS A 17 -4.02 6.46 29.25
C LYS A 17 -3.51 7.15 30.51
N ILE A 18 -2.63 8.15 30.40
CA ILE A 18 -2.17 8.96 31.55
C ILE A 18 -3.32 9.76 32.15
N GLN A 19 -4.24 10.26 31.32
CA GLN A 19 -5.39 11.06 31.77
C GLN A 19 -6.47 10.23 32.47
N THR A 20 -6.56 8.93 32.17
CA THR A 20 -7.72 8.09 32.56
C THR A 20 -7.36 6.81 33.32
N GLY A 21 -6.11 6.37 33.27
CA GLY A 21 -5.66 5.06 33.77
C GLY A 21 -4.73 5.14 34.98
N ASN A 22 -4.42 3.97 35.55
CA ASN A 22 -3.54 3.81 36.70
C ASN A 22 -2.12 3.43 36.23
N LEU A 23 -1.11 3.96 36.94
CA LEU A 23 0.30 3.85 36.59
C LEU A 23 0.81 2.41 36.51
N ASP A 24 0.38 1.55 37.44
CA ASP A 24 0.87 0.17 37.55
C ASP A 24 0.06 -0.81 36.67
N SER A 25 -1.24 -0.57 36.47
CA SER A 25 -2.11 -1.48 35.69
C SER A 25 -2.21 -1.12 34.21
N ASP A 26 -2.09 0.16 33.85
CA ASP A 26 -2.39 0.62 32.49
C ASP A 26 -1.17 1.22 31.79
N ILE A 27 -0.38 2.02 32.50
CA ILE A 27 0.72 2.79 31.89
C ILE A 27 1.99 1.93 31.73
N ARG A 28 2.43 1.24 32.78
CA ARG A 28 3.62 0.37 32.73
C ARG A 28 3.50 -0.77 31.72
N PRO A 29 2.40 -1.55 31.71
CA PRO A 29 2.24 -2.64 30.75
C PRO A 29 2.22 -2.12 29.31
N TYR A 30 1.52 -1.01 29.08
CA TYR A 30 1.52 -0.33 27.79
C TYR A 30 2.94 0.08 27.39
N LEU A 31 3.68 0.88 28.17
CA LEU A 31 5.05 1.25 27.81
C LEU A 31 5.98 0.05 27.51
N SER A 32 5.74 -1.08 28.18
CA SER A 32 6.50 -2.31 27.98
C SER A 32 6.13 -3.05 26.69
N SER A 33 4.90 -2.91 26.17
CA SER A 33 4.41 -3.57 24.96
C SER A 33 4.69 -2.80 23.66
N TRP A 34 5.23 -1.58 23.73
CA TRP A 34 5.54 -0.71 22.57
C TRP A 34 6.20 -1.46 21.41
N PHE A 35 7.27 -2.21 21.71
CA PHE A 35 8.03 -2.93 20.69
C PHE A 35 7.20 -4.05 20.05
N GLU A 36 6.40 -4.75 20.85
CA GLU A 36 5.49 -5.80 20.41
C GLU A 36 4.35 -5.28 19.55
N ASP A 37 3.84 -4.09 19.87
CA ASP A 37 2.64 -3.53 19.26
C ASP A 37 2.95 -2.66 18.03
N SER A 38 4.13 -2.05 17.97
CA SER A 38 4.46 -1.07 16.93
C SER A 38 5.56 -1.50 15.97
N ILE A 39 6.43 -2.43 16.38
CA ILE A 39 7.63 -2.81 15.59
C ILE A 39 7.51 -4.23 15.07
N LEU A 40 7.14 -5.16 15.95
CA LEU A 40 6.97 -6.58 15.59
C LEU A 40 5.82 -6.92 14.63
N PRO A 41 4.71 -6.13 14.49
CA PRO A 41 3.66 -6.46 13.52
C PRO A 41 4.19 -6.69 12.10
N ILE A 42 5.11 -5.84 11.63
CA ILE A 42 5.68 -5.96 10.28
C ILE A 42 6.38 -7.31 10.09
N GLN A 43 7.18 -7.73 11.08
CA GLN A 43 7.85 -9.04 11.02
C GLN A 43 6.82 -10.18 11.05
N ARG A 44 5.80 -10.10 11.91
CA ARG A 44 4.75 -11.13 12.03
C ARG A 44 3.99 -11.28 10.71
N ILE A 45 3.61 -10.17 10.07
CA ILE A 45 2.91 -10.19 8.77
C ILE A 45 3.78 -10.75 7.64
N VAL A 46 5.04 -10.33 7.54
CA VAL A 46 5.96 -10.87 6.52
C VAL A 46 6.13 -12.38 6.70
N THR A 47 6.23 -12.85 7.94
CA THR A 47 6.37 -14.28 8.26
C THR A 47 5.06 -15.06 8.03
N LEU A 48 3.90 -14.43 8.25
CA LEU A 48 2.60 -15.07 8.10
C LEU A 48 2.16 -15.18 6.65
N PHE A 49 2.41 -14.14 5.84
CA PHE A 49 1.93 -14.09 4.46
C PHE A 49 2.95 -14.61 3.43
N GLN A 50 4.26 -14.50 3.68
CA GLN A 50 5.28 -15.04 2.75
C GLN A 50 5.02 -14.59 1.30
N GLU A 51 4.88 -15.52 0.36
CA GLU A 51 4.59 -15.24 -1.06
C GLU A 51 3.28 -14.47 -1.26
N LYS A 52 2.33 -14.63 -0.34
CA LYS A 52 1.05 -13.90 -0.34
C LYS A 52 1.18 -12.44 0.10
N LEU A 53 2.37 -12.00 0.52
CA LEU A 53 2.63 -10.61 0.90
C LEU A 53 2.42 -9.64 -0.27
N ALA A 54 2.64 -10.10 -1.51
CA ALA A 54 2.45 -9.29 -2.71
C ALA A 54 1.02 -8.74 -2.82
N TYR A 55 0.01 -9.51 -2.39
CA TYR A 55 -1.38 -9.09 -2.39
C TYR A 55 -1.69 -8.03 -1.32
N LEU A 56 -1.06 -8.13 -0.13
CA LEU A 56 -1.21 -7.11 0.91
C LEU A 56 -0.51 -5.80 0.53
N LEU A 57 0.65 -5.88 -0.11
CA LEU A 57 1.36 -4.71 -0.63
C LEU A 57 0.53 -4.01 -1.71
N HIS A 58 -0.10 -4.77 -2.60
CA HIS A 58 -1.00 -4.25 -3.61
C HIS A 58 -2.20 -3.55 -2.96
N ALA A 59 -2.91 -4.25 -2.06
CA ALA A 59 -4.06 -3.71 -1.34
C ALA A 59 -3.74 -2.42 -0.56
N ALA A 60 -2.54 -2.33 0.04
CA ALA A 60 -2.09 -1.13 0.75
C ALA A 60 -1.86 0.06 -0.18
N LEU A 61 -1.30 -0.17 -1.38
CA LEU A 61 -1.10 0.89 -2.37
C LEU A 61 -2.40 1.27 -3.06
N SER A 62 -3.27 0.31 -3.36
CA SER A 62 -4.55 0.56 -4.01
C SER A 62 -5.64 1.08 -3.06
N TYR A 63 -5.36 1.16 -1.75
CA TYR A 63 -6.35 1.46 -0.72
C TYR A 63 -7.56 0.52 -0.75
N THR A 64 -7.34 -0.73 -1.16
CA THR A 64 -8.38 -1.75 -1.22
C THR A 64 -8.75 -2.21 0.19
N THR A 65 -10.05 -2.37 0.45
CA THR A 65 -10.53 -2.89 1.73
C THR A 65 -10.14 -4.36 1.90
N VAL A 66 -9.55 -4.67 3.06
CA VAL A 66 -9.18 -6.04 3.43
C VAL A 66 -10.08 -6.48 4.58
N GLU A 67 -10.95 -7.45 4.31
CA GLU A 67 -11.82 -8.08 5.31
C GLU A 67 -11.20 -9.37 5.82
N MET A 68 -11.39 -9.67 7.10
CA MET A 68 -10.76 -10.82 7.75
C MET A 68 -11.81 -11.73 8.36
N THR A 69 -11.72 -13.01 8.04
CA THR A 69 -12.58 -14.07 8.59
C THR A 69 -11.74 -15.08 9.36
N ASN A 70 -12.28 -15.56 10.49
CA ASN A 70 -11.64 -16.58 11.33
C ASN A 70 -10.25 -16.22 11.89
N SER A 71 -9.91 -14.93 11.99
CA SER A 71 -8.67 -14.45 12.60
C SER A 71 -8.84 -13.99 14.05
N ASP A 72 -7.76 -14.06 14.82
CA ASP A 72 -7.67 -13.47 16.15
C ASP A 72 -7.46 -11.94 16.08
N GLU A 73 -7.85 -11.22 17.14
CA GLU A 73 -7.77 -9.76 17.19
C GLU A 73 -6.33 -9.23 17.02
N ARG A 74 -5.32 -9.99 17.45
CA ARG A 74 -3.92 -9.59 17.28
C ARG A 74 -3.53 -9.57 15.79
N THR A 75 -3.86 -10.63 15.05
CA THR A 75 -3.59 -10.69 13.61
C THR A 75 -4.35 -9.58 12.86
N LYS A 76 -5.59 -9.26 13.28
CA LYS A 76 -6.34 -8.15 12.68
C LYS A 76 -5.62 -6.81 12.87
N ASN A 77 -5.16 -6.54 14.08
CA ASN A 77 -4.41 -5.32 14.38
C ASN A 77 -3.08 -5.27 13.63
N ASP A 78 -2.39 -6.40 13.50
CA ASP A 78 -1.12 -6.48 12.78
C ASP A 78 -1.30 -6.19 11.29
N ILE A 79 -2.33 -6.77 10.65
CA ILE A 79 -2.64 -6.51 9.24
C ILE A 79 -3.06 -5.05 9.06
N SER A 80 -3.94 -4.53 9.91
CA SER A 80 -4.36 -3.13 9.83
C SER A 80 -3.17 -2.18 9.98
N SER A 81 -2.28 -2.44 10.93
CA SER A 81 -1.09 -1.61 11.12
C SER A 81 -0.12 -1.73 9.94
N PHE A 82 0.05 -2.93 9.38
CA PHE A 82 0.87 -3.13 8.19
C PHE A 82 0.33 -2.38 6.98
N LEU A 83 -0.98 -2.49 6.70
CA LEU A 83 -1.63 -1.79 5.59
C LEU A 83 -1.46 -0.27 5.71
N SER A 84 -1.69 0.28 6.92
CA SER A 84 -1.46 1.71 7.17
C SER A 84 0.01 2.10 6.93
N SER A 85 0.97 1.33 7.45
CA SER A 85 2.41 1.61 7.29
C SER A 85 2.93 1.44 5.86
N ALA A 86 2.30 0.56 5.07
CA ALA A 86 2.65 0.26 3.68
C ALA A 86 1.99 1.20 2.67
N SER A 87 0.83 1.77 3.02
CA SER A 87 0.12 2.73 2.19
C SER A 87 0.89 4.04 2.01
N LEU A 88 0.50 4.84 1.03
CA LEU A 88 1.07 6.18 0.78
C LEU A 88 0.39 7.28 1.64
N GLN A 89 -0.25 6.89 2.74
CA GLN A 89 -0.96 7.79 3.65
C GLN A 89 -0.03 8.88 4.19
N GLY A 90 -0.47 10.14 4.12
CA GLY A 90 0.29 11.33 4.54
C GLY A 90 1.07 12.05 3.42
N LEU A 91 1.11 11.51 2.20
CA LEU A 91 1.76 12.15 1.04
C LEU A 91 0.77 12.56 -0.07
N VAL A 92 -0.37 11.89 -0.13
CA VAL A 92 -1.50 12.26 -0.99
C VAL A 92 -2.36 13.28 -0.24
N GLN A 93 -2.84 14.34 -0.90
CA GLN A 93 -3.72 15.33 -0.26
C GLN A 93 -4.93 14.61 0.36
N GLU A 94 -5.30 14.97 1.59
CA GLU A 94 -6.30 14.26 2.39
C GLU A 94 -7.67 14.14 1.67
N GLY A 95 -8.02 15.14 0.85
CA GLY A 95 -9.20 15.11 -0.03
C GLY A 95 -9.09 14.10 -1.18
N THR A 96 -7.90 13.93 -1.75
CA THR A 96 -7.61 12.95 -2.80
C THR A 96 -7.65 11.53 -2.25
N MET A 97 -7.26 11.29 -0.99
CA MET A 97 -7.34 9.95 -0.37
C MET A 97 -8.78 9.43 -0.29
N THR A 98 -9.72 10.27 0.15
CA THR A 98 -11.14 9.88 0.21
C THR A 98 -11.68 9.58 -1.18
N SER A 99 -11.35 10.42 -2.17
CA SER A 99 -11.72 10.18 -3.56
C SER A 99 -11.06 8.94 -4.16
N LEU A 100 -9.84 8.59 -3.74
CA LEU A 100 -9.14 7.37 -4.16
C LEU A 100 -9.83 6.13 -3.60
N CYS A 101 -10.10 6.11 -2.28
CA CYS A 101 -10.82 5.01 -1.65
C CYS A 101 -12.19 4.80 -2.31
N ILE A 102 -12.93 5.88 -2.56
CA ILE A 102 -14.24 5.82 -3.24
C ILE A 102 -14.06 5.32 -4.67
N ALA A 103 -13.18 5.92 -5.48
CA ALA A 103 -12.98 5.52 -6.88
C ALA A 103 -12.50 4.06 -7.03
N MET A 104 -11.69 3.57 -6.09
CA MET A 104 -11.23 2.19 -6.03
C MET A 104 -12.36 1.22 -5.65
N THR A 105 -13.20 1.61 -4.69
CA THR A 105 -14.35 0.81 -4.26
C THR A 105 -15.45 0.79 -5.34
N GLU A 106 -15.73 1.93 -5.97
CA GLU A 106 -16.77 2.09 -7.00
C GLU A 106 -16.43 1.41 -8.32
N ARG A 107 -15.16 1.45 -8.77
CA ARG A 107 -14.76 0.81 -10.04
C ARG A 107 -14.62 -0.70 -9.95
N GLN A 108 -14.31 -1.28 -8.79
CA GLN A 108 -13.94 -2.70 -8.73
C GLN A 108 -14.75 -3.58 -7.77
N HIS A 109 -15.50 -3.08 -6.78
CA HIS A 109 -16.19 -3.94 -5.79
C HIS A 109 -15.29 -5.08 -5.21
N HIS A 110 -13.97 -4.91 -5.23
CA HIS A 110 -13.03 -5.96 -4.85
C HIS A 110 -12.62 -5.73 -3.41
N THR A 111 -13.40 -6.24 -2.47
CA THR A 111 -12.91 -6.47 -1.12
C THR A 111 -12.04 -7.70 -1.14
N VAL A 112 -10.80 -7.58 -0.65
CA VAL A 112 -9.92 -8.73 -0.46
C VAL A 112 -10.31 -9.41 0.84
N THR A 113 -10.71 -10.68 0.78
CA THR A 113 -11.02 -11.45 2.00
C THR A 113 -9.83 -12.32 2.37
N VAL A 114 -9.39 -12.23 3.63
CA VAL A 114 -8.37 -13.10 4.22
C VAL A 114 -9.03 -14.08 5.17
N ASP A 115 -8.99 -15.37 4.84
CA ASP A 115 -9.52 -16.45 5.68
C ASP A 115 -8.40 -17.24 6.37
N PHE A 116 -8.59 -17.58 7.64
CA PHE A 116 -7.60 -18.27 8.48
C PHE A 116 -8.03 -19.67 8.96
N ARG A 117 -9.02 -20.31 8.31
CA ARG A 117 -9.59 -21.62 8.71
C ARG A 117 -8.55 -22.71 8.96
N GLU A 118 -7.45 -22.73 8.21
CA GLU A 118 -6.39 -23.76 8.30
C GLU A 118 -5.12 -23.25 8.99
N GLY A 119 -5.18 -22.09 9.67
CA GLY A 119 -4.02 -21.47 10.34
C GLY A 119 -3.03 -20.78 9.39
N GLN A 120 -3.24 -20.86 8.08
CA GLN A 120 -2.54 -20.10 7.05
C GLN A 120 -3.53 -19.14 6.37
N PRO A 121 -3.09 -17.93 5.95
CA PRO A 121 -3.96 -16.96 5.31
C PRO A 121 -4.32 -17.41 3.89
N GLU A 122 -5.60 -17.66 3.62
CA GLU A 122 -6.14 -17.81 2.27
C GLU A 122 -6.72 -16.48 1.78
N LEU A 123 -6.40 -16.10 0.55
CA LEU A 123 -6.79 -14.82 -0.02
C LEU A 123 -7.82 -15.04 -1.13
N LEU A 124 -8.97 -14.38 -1.02
CA LEU A 124 -10.01 -14.35 -2.03
C LEU A 124 -10.10 -12.94 -2.64
N ASN A 125 -10.34 -12.88 -3.95
CA ASN A 125 -10.42 -11.63 -4.73
C ASN A 125 -9.16 -10.77 -4.62
N ALA A 126 -8.01 -11.40 -4.36
CA ALA A 126 -6.74 -10.71 -4.24
C ALA A 126 -6.10 -10.50 -5.62
N VAL A 127 -5.68 -9.27 -5.87
CA VAL A 127 -4.93 -8.88 -7.07
C VAL A 127 -3.52 -8.48 -6.62
N SER A 128 -2.52 -8.76 -7.45
CA SER A 128 -1.18 -8.24 -7.27
C SER A 128 -0.71 -7.63 -8.59
N ASN A 129 0.55 -7.21 -8.63
CA ASN A 129 1.24 -6.81 -9.84
C ASN A 129 2.74 -7.10 -9.70
N ARG A 130 3.48 -7.05 -10.81
CA ARG A 130 4.92 -7.35 -10.83
C ARG A 130 5.71 -6.51 -9.82
N PHE A 131 5.33 -5.25 -9.61
CA PHE A 131 5.99 -4.40 -8.63
C PHE A 131 5.87 -4.97 -7.21
N CYS A 132 4.67 -5.32 -6.78
CA CYS A 132 4.42 -5.92 -5.48
C CYS A 132 5.07 -7.31 -5.33
N GLU A 133 5.12 -8.10 -6.41
CA GLU A 133 5.81 -9.40 -6.43
C GLU A 133 7.33 -9.26 -6.27
N ASP A 134 7.96 -8.34 -7.02
CA ASP A 134 9.40 -8.05 -6.92
C ASP A 134 9.78 -7.60 -5.49
N TRP A 135 8.95 -6.76 -4.89
CA TRP A 135 9.14 -6.32 -3.50
C TRP A 135 8.89 -7.45 -2.51
N MET A 136 7.87 -8.28 -2.70
CA MET A 136 7.63 -9.48 -1.89
C MET A 136 8.87 -10.39 -1.90
N GLN A 137 9.45 -10.64 -3.07
CA GLN A 137 10.70 -11.41 -3.18
C GLN A 137 11.83 -10.73 -2.41
N PHE A 138 11.93 -9.40 -2.48
CA PHE A 138 12.90 -8.66 -1.68
C PHE A 138 12.65 -8.81 -0.17
N PHE A 139 11.40 -8.89 0.30
CA PHE A 139 11.07 -9.19 1.70
C PHE A 139 11.49 -10.61 2.10
N ILE A 140 11.09 -11.63 1.34
CA ILE A 140 11.32 -13.05 1.63
C ILE A 140 12.80 -13.43 1.51
N ASN A 141 13.54 -12.90 0.56
CA ASN A 141 14.97 -13.22 0.35
C ASN A 141 15.89 -12.76 1.49
N SER A 142 15.35 -12.26 2.61
CA SER A 142 16.08 -12.04 3.87
C SER A 142 15.59 -12.93 5.00
N TYR A 143 15.08 -14.12 4.67
CA TYR A 143 14.46 -15.06 5.61
C TYR A 143 15.39 -15.58 6.72
N ASP A 144 16.70 -15.37 6.63
CA ASP A 144 17.67 -15.72 7.68
C ASP A 144 17.63 -14.73 8.88
N GLY A 145 16.45 -14.52 9.46
CA GLY A 145 16.28 -13.78 10.71
C GLY A 145 16.26 -12.25 10.57
N GLY A 146 15.77 -11.73 9.44
CA GLY A 146 15.62 -10.29 9.23
C GLY A 146 15.00 -9.58 10.44
N SER A 147 15.73 -8.61 11.00
CA SER A 147 15.23 -7.84 12.14
C SER A 147 13.97 -7.06 11.75
N PRO A 148 13.05 -6.77 12.69
CA PRO A 148 11.89 -5.90 12.43
C PRO A 148 12.28 -4.57 11.79
N PHE A 149 13.46 -4.06 12.15
CA PHE A 149 14.05 -2.84 11.62
C PHE A 149 14.38 -2.95 10.13
N LEU A 150 14.92 -4.09 9.69
CA LEU A 150 15.19 -4.34 8.29
C LEU A 150 13.89 -4.38 7.50
N PHE A 151 12.87 -5.10 7.97
CA PHE A 151 11.58 -5.13 7.29
C PHE A 151 10.93 -3.74 7.21
N ARG A 152 11.04 -2.95 8.28
CA ARG A 152 10.60 -1.55 8.22
C ARG A 152 11.37 -0.75 7.17
N GLN A 153 12.69 -0.85 7.12
CA GLN A 153 13.49 -0.14 6.11
C GLN A 153 13.09 -0.55 4.68
N LYS A 154 12.84 -1.83 4.44
CA LYS A 154 12.33 -2.31 3.15
C LYS A 154 10.97 -1.72 2.81
N LEU A 155 10.07 -1.64 3.80
CA LEU A 155 8.75 -1.04 3.62
C LEU A 155 8.84 0.46 3.30
N GLU A 156 9.76 1.19 3.94
CA GLU A 156 10.03 2.59 3.59
C GLU A 156 10.60 2.71 2.16
N ASN A 157 11.52 1.84 1.76
CA ASN A 157 12.06 1.86 0.39
C ASN A 157 10.98 1.51 -0.66
N PHE A 158 10.08 0.58 -0.34
CA PHE A 158 8.91 0.24 -1.14
C PHE A 158 8.04 1.49 -1.39
N LYS A 159 7.67 2.20 -0.31
CA LYS A 159 6.92 3.45 -0.42
C LYS A 159 7.66 4.51 -1.23
N LEU A 160 8.94 4.73 -0.93
CA LEU A 160 9.77 5.71 -1.64
C LEU A 160 9.80 5.43 -3.13
N LYS A 161 9.91 4.16 -3.54
CA LYS A 161 9.90 3.78 -4.94
C LYS A 161 8.53 4.04 -5.60
N ALA A 162 7.43 3.67 -4.93
CA ALA A 162 6.08 3.96 -5.44
C ALA A 162 5.84 5.48 -5.61
N ILE A 163 6.31 6.30 -4.66
CA ILE A 163 6.23 7.77 -4.73
C ILE A 163 7.07 8.33 -5.88
N GLN A 164 8.29 7.81 -6.08
CA GLN A 164 9.15 8.22 -7.18
C GLN A 164 8.50 7.91 -8.54
N ASP A 165 7.92 6.72 -8.68
CA ASP A 165 7.26 6.29 -9.91
C ASP A 165 6.00 7.13 -10.18
N MET A 166 5.24 7.45 -9.13
CA MET A 166 4.11 8.38 -9.20
C MET A 166 4.51 9.78 -9.68
N ASN A 167 5.52 10.38 -9.05
CA ASN A 167 5.99 11.71 -9.42
C ASN A 167 6.58 11.74 -10.83
N ASN A 168 7.26 10.67 -11.24
CA ASN A 168 7.76 10.55 -12.59
C ASN A 168 6.62 10.48 -13.61
N LEU A 169 5.57 9.70 -13.33
CA LEU A 169 4.38 9.62 -14.18
C LEU A 169 3.69 10.98 -14.32
N LYS A 170 3.44 11.68 -13.22
CA LYS A 170 2.83 13.03 -13.23
C LYS A 170 3.61 13.99 -14.12
N ARG A 171 4.94 13.97 -14.04
CA ARG A 171 5.80 14.80 -14.88
C ARG A 171 5.71 14.41 -16.35
N LEU A 172 5.68 13.11 -16.67
CA LEU A 172 5.56 12.64 -18.04
C LEU A 172 4.19 13.00 -18.65
N ILE A 173 3.11 12.92 -17.88
CA ILE A 173 1.76 13.30 -18.34
C ILE A 173 1.70 14.78 -18.71
N ARG A 174 2.23 15.67 -17.86
CA ARG A 174 2.32 17.11 -18.20
C ARG A 174 3.15 17.37 -19.46
N GLN A 175 4.16 16.56 -19.74
CA GLN A 175 4.93 16.66 -20.97
C GLN A 175 4.16 16.12 -22.19
N ALA A 176 3.37 15.07 -21.99
CA ALA A 176 2.57 14.42 -23.02
C ALA A 176 1.44 15.34 -23.56
N GLU A 177 0.96 16.30 -22.76
CA GLU A 177 0.03 17.35 -23.20
C GLU A 177 0.54 18.15 -24.41
N SER A 178 1.86 18.28 -24.56
CA SER A 178 2.49 19.06 -25.63
C SER A 178 3.38 18.24 -26.57
N SER A 179 3.51 16.93 -26.36
CA SER A 179 4.44 16.09 -27.11
C SER A 179 4.02 14.62 -27.23
N HIS A 180 3.78 14.16 -28.46
CA HIS A 180 3.53 12.74 -28.76
C HIS A 180 4.72 11.83 -28.38
N HIS A 181 5.95 12.34 -28.40
CA HIS A 181 7.12 11.57 -27.91
C HIS A 181 7.07 11.37 -26.39
N ALA A 182 6.60 12.37 -25.63
CA ALA A 182 6.39 12.22 -24.20
C ALA A 182 5.22 11.27 -23.88
N LEU A 183 4.17 11.25 -24.71
CA LEU A 183 3.09 10.25 -24.61
C LEU A 183 3.62 8.82 -24.77
N PHE A 184 4.45 8.57 -25.79
CA PHE A 184 5.09 7.26 -25.95
C PHE A 184 5.98 6.90 -24.74
N ARG A 185 6.73 7.86 -24.18
CA ARG A 185 7.52 7.65 -22.96
C ARG A 185 6.65 7.34 -21.74
N CYS A 186 5.48 7.97 -21.61
CA CYS A 186 4.47 7.64 -20.59
C CYS A 186 4.04 6.17 -20.70
N TYR A 187 3.59 5.76 -21.89
CA TYR A 187 3.18 4.38 -22.16
C TYR A 187 4.30 3.40 -21.83
N ASN A 188 5.52 3.66 -22.33
CA ASN A 188 6.65 2.76 -22.12
C ASN A 188 7.07 2.71 -20.64
N PHE A 189 6.91 3.80 -19.89
CA PHE A 189 7.13 3.80 -18.44
C PHE A 189 6.10 2.93 -17.71
N LEU A 190 4.81 3.12 -17.99
CA LEU A 190 3.72 2.36 -17.37
C LEU A 190 3.85 0.85 -17.63
N LYS A 191 4.25 0.46 -18.84
CA LYS A 191 4.50 -0.93 -19.22
C LYS A 191 5.66 -1.57 -18.45
N ASN A 192 6.67 -0.76 -18.08
CA ASN A 192 7.92 -1.27 -17.53
C ASN A 192 8.08 -1.07 -16.01
N CYS A 193 7.29 -0.21 -15.37
CA CYS A 193 7.41 0.02 -13.92
C CYS A 193 6.80 -1.10 -13.06
N GLY A 194 5.96 -1.96 -13.65
CA GLY A 194 5.30 -3.08 -12.94
C GLY A 194 4.17 -2.67 -11.98
N ASN A 195 3.94 -1.36 -11.79
CA ASN A 195 2.90 -0.79 -10.93
C ASN A 195 1.89 0.07 -11.72
N GLY A 196 1.80 -0.16 -13.04
CA GLY A 196 1.08 0.72 -13.97
C GLY A 196 -0.42 0.82 -13.68
N ASP A 197 -1.03 -0.26 -13.21
CA ASP A 197 -2.44 -0.35 -12.82
C ASP A 197 -2.79 0.62 -11.68
N ILE A 198 -2.01 0.60 -10.60
CA ILE A 198 -2.20 1.48 -9.44
C ILE A 198 -1.85 2.93 -9.83
N LEU A 199 -0.74 3.14 -10.54
CA LEU A 199 -0.28 4.48 -10.88
C LEU A 199 -1.26 5.22 -11.80
N LEU A 200 -1.80 4.54 -12.82
CA LEU A 200 -2.82 5.12 -13.70
C LEU A 200 -4.06 5.51 -12.92
N GLN A 201 -4.55 4.61 -12.06
CA GLN A 201 -5.75 4.83 -11.29
C GLN A 201 -5.58 5.98 -10.28
N MET A 202 -4.41 6.09 -9.65
CA MET A 202 -4.11 7.22 -8.76
C MET A 202 -4.07 8.56 -9.49
N VAL A 203 -3.39 8.62 -10.64
CA VAL A 203 -3.35 9.82 -11.49
C VAL A 203 -4.74 10.22 -11.93
N LYS A 204 -5.62 9.27 -12.28
CA LYS A 204 -7.00 9.57 -12.67
C LYS A 204 -7.77 10.32 -11.61
N VAL A 205 -7.65 9.89 -10.36
CA VAL A 205 -8.34 10.52 -9.24
C VAL A 205 -7.71 11.87 -8.90
N GLU A 206 -6.39 12.01 -9.02
CA GLU A 206 -5.73 13.29 -8.80
C GLU A 206 -6.02 14.33 -9.90
N HIS A 207 -6.15 13.88 -11.15
CA HIS A 207 -6.34 14.74 -12.32
C HIS A 207 -7.79 14.77 -12.81
N SER A 208 -8.76 14.27 -12.04
CA SER A 208 -10.19 14.35 -12.39
C SER A 208 -10.67 15.79 -12.57
N GLU A 209 -9.95 16.77 -12.00
CA GLU A 209 -10.24 18.20 -12.11
C GLU A 209 -9.43 18.89 -13.25
N MET A 210 -8.56 18.18 -13.97
CA MET A 210 -7.74 18.70 -15.07
C MET A 210 -8.11 18.04 -16.42
N PRO A 211 -8.84 18.75 -17.32
CA PRO A 211 -9.33 18.19 -18.58
C PRO A 211 -8.23 17.71 -19.55
N GLU A 212 -7.11 18.44 -19.62
CA GLU A 212 -6.02 18.15 -20.55
C GLU A 212 -5.27 16.87 -20.15
N ALA A 213 -4.94 16.74 -18.86
CA ALA A 213 -4.35 15.52 -18.30
C ALA A 213 -5.30 14.31 -18.43
N SER A 214 -6.61 14.53 -18.32
CA SER A 214 -7.62 13.48 -18.50
C SER A 214 -7.63 12.89 -19.92
N SER A 215 -7.42 13.72 -20.95
CA SER A 215 -7.34 13.25 -22.35
C SER A 215 -6.11 12.36 -22.60
N VAL A 216 -4.95 12.74 -22.05
CA VAL A 216 -3.71 11.95 -22.13
C VAL A 216 -3.89 10.61 -21.44
N VAL A 217 -4.53 10.60 -20.27
CA VAL A 217 -4.78 9.37 -19.50
C VAL A 217 -5.74 8.43 -20.22
N ALA A 218 -6.82 8.95 -20.83
CA ALA A 218 -7.74 8.14 -21.63
C ALA A 218 -7.04 7.45 -22.81
N VAL A 219 -6.21 8.22 -23.55
CA VAL A 219 -5.42 7.68 -24.67
C VAL A 219 -4.43 6.61 -24.19
N LEU A 220 -3.78 6.80 -23.03
CA LEU A 220 -2.89 5.79 -22.46
C LEU A 220 -3.63 4.50 -22.09
N GLU A 221 -4.86 4.59 -21.59
CA GLU A 221 -5.68 3.41 -21.30
C GLU A 221 -6.09 2.67 -22.57
N GLU A 222 -6.51 3.39 -23.61
CA GLU A 222 -6.83 2.80 -24.92
C GLU A 222 -5.62 2.04 -25.48
N PHE A 223 -4.43 2.65 -25.47
CA PHE A 223 -3.20 1.97 -25.93
C PHE A 223 -2.84 0.73 -25.10
N ILE A 224 -3.15 0.72 -23.81
CA ILE A 224 -2.93 -0.45 -22.96
C ILE A 224 -3.99 -1.53 -23.25
N GLN A 225 -5.25 -1.16 -23.46
CA GLN A 225 -6.34 -2.10 -23.75
C GLN A 225 -6.24 -2.70 -25.17
N GLU A 226 -5.88 -1.92 -26.18
CA GLU A 226 -5.82 -2.34 -27.59
C GLU A 226 -4.71 -3.35 -27.88
N GLU A 227 -3.57 -3.29 -27.18
CA GLU A 227 -2.51 -4.31 -27.31
C GLU A 227 -2.77 -5.60 -26.50
N GLY A 228 -3.97 -5.77 -25.93
CA GLY A 228 -4.35 -6.99 -25.22
C GLY A 228 -3.80 -7.10 -23.79
N PHE A 229 -3.51 -5.98 -23.12
CA PHE A 229 -3.27 -5.99 -21.68
C PHE A 229 -4.60 -5.89 -20.93
N SER A 230 -5.18 -7.04 -20.58
CA SER A 230 -6.15 -7.09 -19.49
C SER A 230 -5.45 -6.69 -18.19
N VAL A 231 -5.96 -5.65 -17.53
CA VAL A 231 -5.59 -5.18 -16.16
C VAL A 231 -5.80 -6.26 -15.07
N HIS A 232 -6.01 -7.52 -15.47
CA HIS A 232 -6.32 -8.68 -14.65
C HIS A 232 -5.38 -9.87 -14.89
N ASN A 233 -4.33 -9.73 -15.72
CA ASN A 233 -3.36 -10.80 -16.00
C ASN A 233 -1.89 -10.36 -15.81
N CYS A 234 -1.58 -9.63 -14.75
CA CYS A 234 -0.21 -9.48 -14.23
C CYS A 234 -0.28 -9.52 -12.72
#